data_AF-A0A521SGH6-F1
#
_entry.id   AF-A0A521SGH6-F1
#
_cell.length_a   1.000
_cell.length_b   1.000
_cell.length_c   1.000
_cell.angle_alpha   90.00
_cell.angle_beta   90.00
_cell.angle_gamma   90.00
#
_symmetry.space_group_name_H-M   'P 1'
#
loop_
_entity.id
_entity.type
_entity.pdbx_description
1 polymer ?
#
loop_
_entity_poly.entity_id
_entity_poly.type
_entity_poly.pdbx_seq_one_letter_code
_entity_poly.pdbx_strand_id
1 'polypeptide(L)'
;MKRRRTVWIFLVASLASAEWADALLFDRGGGLIYDQDRNITWLADANYAKSSGVDADGLMTWEEANAWAEGLTYGGFDDWRLPSNLNPDGSGPCFGIALTVCKESEMGHLFYSELGGTSGTSIEETADPDVALFQNLDRAFWSGPEYPINPEIQFFFDFKSGEQLPDVRSAAWMAWAVRDGDVGLASVPEPNPFILIGAGLIAAMIWRRGRTA
;
A
#
# COMPACT_ATOMS: atom_id res chain seq x y z
N MET A 1 47.06 -34.41 43.19
CA MET A 1 46.01 -33.36 43.14
C MET A 1 45.57 -33.17 41.69
N LYS A 2 44.34 -33.57 41.34
CA LYS A 2 43.77 -33.48 39.99
C LYS A 2 43.18 -32.08 39.77
N ARG A 3 43.69 -31.31 38.80
CA ARG A 3 43.07 -30.05 38.36
C ARG A 3 41.96 -30.35 37.34
N ARG A 4 40.70 -30.10 37.72
CA ARG A 4 39.54 -30.16 36.82
C ARG A 4 39.55 -28.91 35.93
N ARG A 5 39.50 -29.08 34.61
CA ARG A 5 39.27 -28.00 33.64
C ARG A 5 37.78 -27.96 33.36
N THR A 6 37.12 -26.86 33.72
CA THR A 6 35.72 -26.61 33.38
C THR A 6 35.67 -25.98 31.99
N VAL A 7 35.06 -26.67 31.04
CA VAL A 7 34.78 -26.16 29.69
C VAL A 7 33.37 -25.57 29.74
N TRP A 8 33.23 -24.30 29.36
CA TRP A 8 31.94 -23.64 29.22
C TRP A 8 31.49 -23.75 27.77
N ILE A 9 30.37 -24.43 27.54
CA ILE A 9 29.69 -24.47 26.24
C ILE A 9 28.68 -23.32 26.25
N PHE A 10 28.88 -22.33 25.39
CA PHE A 10 27.88 -21.29 25.15
C PHE A 10 26.85 -21.83 24.16
N LEU A 11 25.63 -22.05 24.64
CA LEU A 11 24.48 -22.40 23.82
C LEU A 11 23.93 -21.10 23.22
N VAL A 12 24.16 -20.87 21.92
CA VAL A 12 23.53 -19.76 21.20
C VAL A 12 22.13 -20.21 20.83
N ALA A 13 21.13 -19.71 21.57
CA ALA A 13 19.74 -19.86 21.20
C ALA A 13 19.44 -18.86 20.07
N SER A 14 19.28 -19.35 18.85
CA SER A 14 18.72 -18.57 17.75
C SER A 14 17.23 -18.33 18.02
N LEU A 15 16.89 -17.15 18.55
CA LEU A 15 15.52 -16.66 18.52
C LEU A 15 15.16 -16.44 17.05
N ALA A 16 14.36 -17.34 16.48
CA ALA A 16 13.60 -17.03 15.28
C ALA A 16 12.55 -16.00 15.69
N SER A 17 12.81 -14.71 15.44
CA SER A 17 11.74 -13.71 15.42
C SER A 17 10.79 -14.12 14.31
N ALA A 18 9.55 -14.48 14.67
CA ALA A 18 8.47 -14.47 13.70
C ALA A 18 8.38 -13.04 13.17
N GLU A 19 8.62 -12.87 11.88
CA GLU A 19 8.30 -11.64 11.17
C GLU A 19 6.78 -11.52 11.21
N TRP A 20 6.27 -10.77 12.18
CA TRP A 20 4.95 -10.19 12.04
C TRP A 20 5.15 -9.15 10.93
N ALA A 21 4.59 -9.40 9.75
CA ALA A 21 4.44 -8.33 8.78
C ALA A 21 3.45 -7.36 9.44
N ASP A 22 3.98 -6.33 10.09
CA ASP A 22 3.15 -5.19 10.46
C ASP A 22 2.61 -4.61 9.16
N ALA A 23 1.31 -4.31 9.11
CA ALA A 23 0.74 -3.47 8.07
C ALA A 23 1.50 -2.13 8.07
N LEU A 24 1.91 -1.63 6.91
CA LEU A 24 2.80 -0.48 6.80
C LEU A 24 2.11 0.68 6.08
N LEU A 25 1.00 1.10 6.67
CA LEU A 25 0.27 2.30 6.29
C LEU A 25 0.78 3.53 7.05
N PHE A 26 1.20 4.55 6.32
CA PHE A 26 1.71 5.80 6.88
C PHE A 26 0.84 6.98 6.50
N ASP A 27 0.21 7.61 7.48
CA ASP A 27 -0.44 8.91 7.28
C ASP A 27 0.61 9.99 6.97
N ARG A 28 0.56 10.54 5.76
CA ARG A 28 1.43 11.64 5.29
C ARG A 28 0.82 13.01 5.54
N GLY A 29 -0.35 13.06 6.19
CA GLY A 29 -1.15 14.25 6.39
C GLY A 29 -1.90 14.67 5.13
N GLY A 30 -2.88 15.55 5.29
CA GLY A 30 -3.63 16.09 4.15
C GLY A 30 -4.44 15.05 3.39
N GLY A 31 -4.82 13.94 4.02
CA GLY A 31 -5.63 12.88 3.40
C GLY A 31 -4.84 11.95 2.48
N LEU A 32 -3.54 11.78 2.70
CA LEU A 32 -2.65 10.93 1.92
C LEU A 32 -2.12 9.79 2.78
N ILE A 33 -2.45 8.55 2.45
CA ILE A 33 -2.03 7.35 3.18
C ILE A 33 -1.07 6.54 2.31
N TYR A 34 0.20 6.48 2.69
CA TYR A 34 1.21 5.71 1.96
C TYR A 34 1.21 4.26 2.41
N ASP A 35 1.01 3.34 1.46
CA ASP A 35 1.15 1.90 1.61
C ASP A 35 2.57 1.50 1.16
N GLN A 36 3.41 1.12 2.13
CA GLN A 36 4.81 0.79 1.86
C GLN A 36 4.98 -0.55 1.14
N ASP A 37 4.11 -1.52 1.40
CA ASP A 37 4.21 -2.86 0.82
C ASP A 37 3.86 -2.84 -0.67
N ARG A 38 2.95 -1.94 -1.05
CA ARG A 38 2.58 -1.71 -2.46
C ARG A 38 3.31 -0.55 -3.10
N ASN A 39 4.02 0.27 -2.31
CA ASN A 39 4.68 1.49 -2.78
C ASN A 39 3.72 2.39 -3.57
N ILE A 40 2.55 2.64 -2.98
CA ILE A 40 1.51 3.52 -3.52
C ILE A 40 0.99 4.44 -2.42
N THR A 41 0.41 5.57 -2.81
CA THR A 41 -0.30 6.46 -1.89
C THR A 41 -1.78 6.50 -2.25
N TRP A 42 -2.62 6.19 -1.26
CA TRP A 42 -4.07 6.27 -1.32
C TRP A 42 -4.57 7.65 -0.94
N LEU A 43 -5.68 8.10 -1.55
CA LEU A 43 -6.51 9.11 -0.90
C LEU A 43 -7.21 8.49 0.31
N ALA A 44 -7.15 9.16 1.45
CA ALA A 44 -7.83 8.72 2.67
C ALA A 44 -9.36 8.70 2.51
N ASP A 45 -9.91 9.64 1.73
CA ASP A 45 -11.33 9.64 1.36
C ASP A 45 -11.54 8.78 0.11
N ALA A 46 -12.05 7.57 0.30
CA ALA A 46 -12.24 6.62 -0.79
C ALA A 46 -13.35 7.03 -1.78
N ASN A 47 -14.20 8.00 -1.43
CA ASN A 47 -15.23 8.55 -2.32
C ASN A 47 -15.06 10.07 -2.49
N TYR A 48 -13.81 10.50 -2.71
CA TYR A 48 -13.47 11.91 -2.80
C TYR A 48 -14.21 12.64 -3.95
N ALA A 49 -14.57 11.96 -5.04
CA ALA A 49 -15.39 12.54 -6.10
C ALA A 49 -16.70 13.15 -5.56
N LYS A 50 -17.35 12.44 -4.63
CA LYS A 50 -18.54 12.94 -3.94
C LYS A 50 -18.22 14.03 -2.93
N SER A 51 -17.26 13.79 -2.04
CA SER A 51 -16.96 14.71 -0.94
C SER A 51 -16.43 16.07 -1.41
N SER A 52 -15.74 16.09 -2.56
CA SER A 52 -15.28 17.32 -3.22
C SER A 52 -16.38 18.05 -3.98
N GLY A 53 -17.53 17.41 -4.22
CA GLY A 53 -18.64 17.95 -5.00
C GLY A 53 -18.46 17.88 -6.52
N VAL A 54 -17.46 17.13 -7.00
CA VAL A 54 -17.27 16.88 -8.44
C VAL A 54 -18.41 16.00 -8.97
N ASP A 55 -18.83 15.03 -8.18
CA ASP A 55 -20.00 14.19 -8.46
C ASP A 55 -21.01 14.26 -7.31
N ALA A 56 -22.30 14.17 -7.61
CA ALA A 56 -23.35 14.35 -6.63
C ALA A 56 -23.51 13.14 -5.69
N ASP A 57 -23.32 11.93 -6.20
CA ASP A 57 -23.46 10.68 -5.44
C ASP A 57 -22.17 9.84 -5.41
N GLY A 58 -21.19 10.18 -6.25
CA GLY A 58 -19.91 9.51 -6.39
C GLY A 58 -19.94 8.30 -7.32
N LEU A 59 -21.10 7.98 -7.91
CA LEU A 59 -21.27 6.84 -8.79
C LEU A 59 -20.92 7.23 -10.22
N MET A 60 -19.98 6.51 -10.80
CA MET A 60 -19.46 6.78 -12.14
C MET A 60 -19.48 5.51 -12.96
N THR A 61 -19.66 5.64 -14.28
CA THR A 61 -19.23 4.59 -15.20
C THR A 61 -17.73 4.39 -15.11
N TRP A 62 -17.22 3.25 -15.59
CA TRP A 62 -15.79 2.98 -15.52
C TRP A 62 -14.97 4.04 -16.30
N GLU A 63 -15.49 4.52 -17.43
CA GLU A 63 -14.86 5.59 -18.21
C GLU A 63 -14.81 6.92 -17.45
N GLU A 64 -15.92 7.32 -16.82
CA GLU A 64 -15.98 8.53 -16.01
C GLU A 64 -15.05 8.45 -14.80
N ALA A 65 -14.95 7.29 -14.15
CA ALA A 65 -14.06 7.05 -13.03
C ALA A 65 -12.58 7.18 -13.42
N ASN A 66 -12.16 6.64 -14.57
CA ASN A 66 -10.80 6.83 -15.07
C ASN A 66 -10.55 8.29 -15.43
N ALA A 67 -11.47 8.93 -16.14
CA ALA A 67 -11.31 10.34 -16.52
C ALA A 67 -11.23 11.27 -15.30
N TRP A 68 -12.00 10.96 -14.25
CA TRP A 68 -11.93 11.66 -12.97
C TRP A 68 -10.57 11.47 -12.30
N ALA A 69 -10.08 10.23 -12.20
CA ALA A 69 -8.80 9.94 -11.57
C ALA A 69 -7.63 10.59 -12.33
N GLU A 70 -7.58 10.43 -13.66
CA GLU A 70 -6.55 11.05 -14.51
C GLU A 70 -6.58 12.59 -14.48
N GLY A 71 -7.76 13.18 -14.31
CA GLY A 71 -7.93 14.63 -14.21
C GLY A 71 -7.73 15.19 -12.80
N LEU A 72 -7.53 14.34 -11.80
CA LEU A 72 -7.46 14.75 -10.41
C LEU A 72 -6.12 15.45 -10.11
N THR A 73 -6.19 16.62 -9.49
CA THR A 73 -5.03 17.24 -8.84
C THR A 73 -5.28 17.33 -7.34
N TYR A 74 -4.52 16.58 -6.55
CA TYR A 74 -4.64 16.53 -5.10
C TYR A 74 -3.28 16.39 -4.44
N GLY A 75 -3.07 17.08 -3.31
CA GLY A 75 -1.80 17.02 -2.57
C GLY A 75 -0.58 17.58 -3.32
N GLY A 76 -0.79 18.31 -4.43
CA GLY A 76 0.28 18.79 -5.32
C GLY A 76 0.66 17.81 -6.43
N PHE A 77 -0.13 16.76 -6.65
CA PHE A 77 0.12 15.70 -7.62
C PHE A 77 -1.04 15.56 -8.60
N ASP A 78 -0.74 15.22 -9.85
CA ASP A 78 -1.65 15.13 -11.00
C ASP A 78 -1.58 13.78 -11.76
N ASP A 79 -0.92 12.78 -11.16
CA ASP A 79 -0.69 11.43 -11.69
C ASP A 79 -1.52 10.36 -10.97
N TRP A 80 -2.75 10.73 -10.61
CA TRP A 80 -3.70 9.84 -9.96
C TRP A 80 -4.34 8.85 -10.94
N ARG A 81 -4.63 7.64 -10.46
CA ARG A 81 -5.24 6.56 -11.22
C ARG A 81 -6.21 5.76 -10.35
N LEU A 82 -7.03 4.92 -10.99
CA LEU A 82 -7.74 3.87 -10.27
C LEU A 82 -6.74 2.82 -9.75
N PRO A 83 -7.08 2.09 -8.66
CA PRO A 83 -6.24 1.03 -8.13
C PRO A 83 -6.21 -0.16 -9.09
N SER A 84 -5.07 -0.84 -9.10
CA SER A 84 -4.80 -1.96 -9.97
C SER A 84 -5.56 -3.20 -9.55
N ASN A 85 -6.23 -3.83 -10.51
CA ASN A 85 -6.86 -5.15 -10.43
C ASN A 85 -5.90 -6.29 -10.75
N LEU A 86 -4.67 -5.95 -11.17
CA LEU A 86 -3.58 -6.90 -11.43
C LEU A 86 -2.76 -7.12 -10.16
N ASN A 87 -2.17 -8.30 -10.09
CA ASN A 87 -1.19 -8.66 -9.07
C ASN A 87 0.17 -7.97 -9.35
N PRO A 88 1.10 -7.90 -8.38
CA PRO A 88 2.40 -7.24 -8.57
C PRO A 88 3.26 -7.85 -9.69
N ASP A 89 3.07 -9.14 -9.98
CA ASP A 89 3.74 -9.84 -11.07
C ASP A 89 3.08 -9.59 -12.44
N GLY A 90 2.04 -8.75 -12.49
CA GLY A 90 1.25 -8.44 -13.68
C GLY A 90 0.22 -9.50 -14.05
N SER A 91 0.08 -10.57 -13.26
CA SER A 91 -0.95 -11.59 -13.48
C SER A 91 -2.34 -11.10 -13.05
N GLY A 92 -3.38 -11.79 -13.52
CA GLY A 92 -4.77 -11.46 -13.25
C GLY A 92 -5.45 -10.71 -14.41
N PRO A 93 -6.56 -10.00 -14.14
CA PRO A 93 -7.18 -9.83 -12.83
C PRO A 93 -7.70 -11.16 -12.25
N CYS A 94 -7.51 -11.35 -10.94
CA CYS A 94 -8.19 -12.41 -10.19
C CYS A 94 -9.67 -12.05 -10.05
N PHE A 95 -10.57 -13.04 -10.11
CA PHE A 95 -11.96 -12.83 -9.73
C PHE A 95 -12.59 -14.14 -9.28
N GLY A 96 -13.54 -14.07 -8.34
CA GLY A 96 -14.24 -15.25 -7.88
C GLY A 96 -15.13 -14.99 -6.67
N ILE A 97 -16.13 -15.86 -6.51
CA ILE A 97 -17.00 -15.92 -5.34
C ILE A 97 -16.44 -16.93 -4.34
N ALA A 98 -16.23 -16.52 -3.08
CA ALA A 98 -15.96 -17.31 -1.86
C ALA A 98 -14.88 -18.44 -1.84
N LEU A 99 -14.42 -18.97 -2.98
CA LEU A 99 -13.45 -20.07 -3.11
C LEU A 99 -12.09 -19.60 -3.61
N THR A 100 -12.02 -18.40 -4.21
CA THR A 100 -10.77 -17.75 -4.63
C THR A 100 -10.75 -16.36 -4.03
N VAL A 101 -9.86 -16.12 -3.07
CA VAL A 101 -9.71 -14.81 -2.44
C VAL A 101 -8.67 -14.02 -3.21
N CYS A 102 -9.09 -12.92 -3.84
CA CYS A 102 -8.21 -12.05 -4.62
C CYS A 102 -7.47 -11.08 -3.70
N LYS A 103 -6.40 -11.55 -3.07
CA LYS A 103 -5.62 -10.78 -2.08
C LYS A 103 -4.49 -9.94 -2.68
N GLU A 104 -4.12 -10.23 -3.92
CA GLU A 104 -2.88 -9.69 -4.50
C GLU A 104 -3.09 -8.44 -5.36
N SER A 105 -4.32 -8.06 -5.71
CA SER A 105 -4.56 -6.73 -6.31
C SER A 105 -4.32 -5.63 -5.27
N GLU A 106 -4.24 -4.36 -5.69
CA GLU A 106 -3.99 -3.26 -4.72
C GLU A 106 -5.12 -3.15 -3.68
N MET A 107 -6.38 -3.23 -4.11
CA MET A 107 -7.51 -3.23 -3.18
C MET A 107 -7.61 -4.53 -2.38
N GLY A 108 -7.30 -5.68 -3.00
CA GLY A 108 -7.26 -6.95 -2.30
C GLY A 108 -6.23 -6.95 -1.18
N HIS A 109 -5.05 -6.38 -1.43
CA HIS A 109 -4.00 -6.27 -0.43
C HIS A 109 -4.40 -5.36 0.71
N LEU A 110 -4.89 -4.16 0.40
CA LEU A 110 -5.37 -3.23 1.41
C LEU A 110 -6.46 -3.87 2.28
N PHE A 111 -7.44 -4.52 1.68
CA PHE A 111 -8.51 -5.18 2.43
C PHE A 111 -8.00 -6.33 3.31
N TYR A 112 -7.22 -7.27 2.76
CA TYR A 112 -6.90 -8.53 3.42
C TYR A 112 -5.63 -8.51 4.27
N SER A 113 -4.63 -7.75 3.85
CA SER A 113 -3.31 -7.70 4.49
C SER A 113 -3.20 -6.52 5.44
N GLU A 114 -3.66 -5.34 5.03
CA GLU A 114 -3.48 -4.11 5.83
C GLU A 114 -4.61 -3.89 6.83
N LEU A 115 -5.87 -4.10 6.43
CA LEU A 115 -7.04 -3.73 7.24
C LEU A 115 -7.67 -4.91 8.00
N GLY A 116 -7.05 -6.09 7.97
CA GLY A 116 -7.55 -7.29 8.65
C GLY A 116 -8.89 -7.83 8.13
N GLY A 117 -9.28 -7.47 6.92
CA GLY A 117 -10.53 -7.89 6.30
C GLY A 117 -10.62 -9.41 6.12
N THR A 118 -11.84 -9.93 6.21
CA THR A 118 -12.16 -11.34 5.98
C THR A 118 -13.17 -11.47 4.84
N SER A 119 -13.08 -12.55 4.06
CA SER A 119 -13.99 -12.77 2.93
C SER A 119 -15.41 -13.02 3.44
N GLY A 120 -16.38 -12.36 2.82
CA GLY A 120 -17.80 -12.41 3.18
C GLY A 120 -18.20 -11.49 4.35
N THR A 121 -17.29 -10.66 4.86
CA THR A 121 -17.57 -9.70 5.95
C THR A 121 -17.24 -8.28 5.51
N SER A 122 -18.00 -7.31 5.99
CA SER A 122 -17.71 -5.90 5.74
C SER A 122 -16.38 -5.50 6.37
N ILE A 123 -15.62 -4.64 5.70
CA ILE A 123 -14.41 -4.05 6.27
C ILE A 123 -14.70 -3.31 7.58
N GLU A 124 -15.91 -2.79 7.78
CA GLU A 124 -16.30 -2.10 9.02
C GLU A 124 -16.40 -3.03 10.23
N GLU A 125 -16.40 -4.35 10.03
CA GLU A 125 -16.45 -5.33 11.12
C GLU A 125 -15.05 -5.68 11.66
N THR A 126 -13.98 -5.24 11.01
CA THR A 126 -12.61 -5.47 11.49
C THR A 126 -12.34 -4.68 12.77
N ALA A 127 -11.47 -5.22 13.62
CA ALA A 127 -10.95 -4.53 14.80
C ALA A 127 -9.63 -3.80 14.53
N ASP A 128 -9.18 -3.79 13.27
CA ASP A 128 -7.93 -3.17 12.87
C ASP A 128 -8.02 -1.64 13.02
N PRO A 129 -7.11 -1.01 13.79
CA PRO A 129 -7.14 0.44 13.99
C PRO A 129 -6.85 1.23 12.70
N ASP A 130 -6.17 0.64 11.71
CA ASP A 130 -5.76 1.34 10.49
C ASP A 130 -6.95 1.60 9.54
N VAL A 131 -8.10 0.96 9.77
CA VAL A 131 -9.36 1.36 9.11
C VAL A 131 -9.69 2.82 9.38
N ALA A 132 -9.33 3.35 10.54
CA ALA A 132 -9.57 4.75 10.89
C ALA A 132 -8.73 5.76 10.07
N LEU A 133 -7.72 5.29 9.33
CA LEU A 133 -6.96 6.12 8.39
C LEU A 133 -7.79 6.53 7.17
N PHE A 134 -8.88 5.81 6.90
CA PHE A 134 -9.71 6.00 5.72
C PHE A 134 -11.15 6.41 6.05
N GLN A 135 -11.82 6.95 5.04
CA GLN A 135 -13.23 7.33 5.08
C GLN A 135 -13.94 6.74 3.86
N ASN A 136 -15.25 6.48 4.01
CA ASN A 136 -16.12 5.97 2.95
C ASN A 136 -15.71 4.58 2.42
N LEU A 137 -15.02 3.75 3.20
CA LEU A 137 -14.55 2.42 2.79
C LEU A 137 -15.65 1.38 2.58
N ASP A 138 -16.85 1.54 3.15
CA ASP A 138 -17.91 0.52 3.19
C ASP A 138 -18.70 0.38 1.87
N ARG A 139 -17.98 0.20 0.76
CA ARG A 139 -18.43 0.49 -0.60
C ARG A 139 -17.75 -0.38 -1.66
N ALA A 140 -18.24 -0.31 -2.89
CA ALA A 140 -17.63 -0.95 -4.05
C ALA A 140 -16.99 0.09 -4.98
N PHE A 141 -15.77 -0.20 -5.42
CA PHE A 141 -14.95 0.75 -6.17
C PHE A 141 -14.44 0.14 -7.47
N TRP A 142 -14.48 0.93 -8.54
CA TRP A 142 -13.85 0.56 -9.80
C TRP A 142 -12.33 0.37 -9.64
N SER A 143 -11.80 -0.56 -10.42
CA SER A 143 -10.37 -0.85 -10.53
C SER A 143 -9.95 -0.86 -12.00
N GLY A 144 -8.68 -0.58 -12.26
CA GLY A 144 -8.06 -0.62 -13.59
C GLY A 144 -6.86 -1.57 -13.62
N PRO A 145 -6.15 -1.74 -14.73
CA PRO A 145 -6.43 -1.19 -16.06
C PRO A 145 -7.64 -1.88 -16.73
N GLU A 146 -7.94 -1.44 -17.95
CA GLU A 146 -9.00 -2.03 -18.80
C GLU A 146 -8.77 -3.54 -18.96
N TYR A 147 -9.84 -4.33 -18.87
CA TYR A 147 -9.74 -5.76 -19.11
C TYR A 147 -9.48 -6.08 -20.59
N PRO A 148 -8.31 -6.63 -20.96
CA PRO A 148 -7.90 -6.71 -22.36
C PRO A 148 -8.64 -7.78 -23.17
N ILE A 149 -9.27 -8.77 -22.50
CA ILE A 149 -9.97 -9.87 -23.16
C ILE A 149 -11.38 -9.44 -23.59
N ASN A 150 -12.05 -8.62 -22.78
CA ASN A 150 -13.37 -8.10 -23.08
C ASN A 150 -13.53 -6.68 -22.50
N PRO A 151 -13.31 -5.63 -23.31
CA PRO A 151 -13.42 -4.24 -22.86
C PRO A 151 -14.81 -3.82 -22.36
N GLU A 152 -15.87 -4.58 -22.67
CA GLU A 152 -17.23 -4.29 -22.21
C GLU A 152 -17.42 -4.57 -20.71
N ILE A 153 -16.54 -5.35 -20.10
CA ILE A 153 -16.57 -5.66 -18.67
C ILE A 153 -15.33 -5.12 -17.97
N GLN A 154 -15.52 -4.61 -16.77
CA GLN A 154 -14.47 -4.04 -15.93
C GLN A 154 -14.61 -4.56 -14.51
N PHE A 155 -13.56 -4.41 -13.70
CA PHE A 155 -13.52 -4.98 -12.36
C PHE A 155 -13.78 -3.93 -11.30
N PHE A 156 -14.52 -4.30 -10.28
CA PHE A 156 -14.63 -3.57 -9.03
C PHE A 156 -14.22 -4.45 -7.86
N PHE A 157 -13.89 -3.83 -6.74
CA PHE A 157 -13.70 -4.50 -5.46
C PHE A 157 -14.74 -4.02 -4.46
N ASP A 158 -15.46 -4.93 -3.81
CA ASP A 158 -16.47 -4.62 -2.80
C ASP A 158 -15.89 -4.78 -1.40
N PHE A 159 -15.70 -3.66 -0.68
CA PHE A 159 -15.25 -3.66 0.71
C PHE A 159 -16.34 -4.11 1.70
N LYS A 160 -17.58 -4.37 1.24
CA LYS A 160 -18.61 -5.02 2.08
C LYS A 160 -18.46 -6.54 2.15
N SER A 161 -17.72 -7.14 1.22
CA SER A 161 -17.56 -8.61 1.15
C SER A 161 -16.11 -9.07 0.90
N GLY A 162 -15.20 -8.17 0.53
CA GLY A 162 -13.83 -8.48 0.13
C GLY A 162 -13.74 -9.14 -1.26
N GLU A 163 -14.74 -8.95 -2.13
CA GLU A 163 -14.80 -9.64 -3.42
C GLU A 163 -14.34 -8.74 -4.56
N GLN A 164 -13.52 -9.29 -5.46
CA GLN A 164 -13.21 -8.70 -6.75
C GLN A 164 -14.06 -9.36 -7.83
N LEU A 165 -14.93 -8.60 -8.49
CA LEU A 165 -15.91 -9.10 -9.44
C LEU A 165 -15.96 -8.25 -10.72
N PRO A 166 -16.29 -8.85 -11.87
CA PRO A 166 -16.54 -8.11 -13.10
C PRO A 166 -17.97 -7.57 -13.14
N ASP A 167 -18.14 -6.42 -13.81
CA ASP A 167 -19.44 -5.89 -14.23
C ASP A 167 -19.32 -5.18 -15.59
N VAL A 168 -20.43 -4.83 -16.22
CA VAL A 168 -20.42 -4.04 -17.46
C VAL A 168 -19.85 -2.65 -17.22
N ARG A 169 -19.04 -2.13 -18.15
CA ARG A 169 -18.36 -0.81 -18.01
C ARG A 169 -19.32 0.37 -17.80
N SER A 170 -20.59 0.21 -18.20
CA SER A 170 -21.67 1.18 -18.03
C SER A 170 -22.40 1.08 -16.68
N ALA A 171 -22.04 0.11 -15.82
CA ALA A 171 -22.51 0.07 -14.45
C ALA A 171 -21.98 1.30 -13.67
N ALA A 172 -22.59 1.60 -12.53
CA ALA A 172 -22.22 2.76 -11.74
C ALA A 172 -21.63 2.30 -10.40
N TRP A 173 -20.33 2.51 -10.22
CA TRP A 173 -19.58 2.24 -8.99
C TRP A 173 -18.74 3.46 -8.63
N MET A 174 -18.20 3.50 -7.42
CA MET A 174 -17.42 4.65 -6.99
C MET A 174 -15.98 4.58 -7.48
N ALA A 175 -15.32 5.72 -7.50
CA ALA A 175 -13.92 5.84 -7.87
C ALA A 175 -13.08 6.20 -6.64
N TRP A 176 -12.00 5.46 -6.44
CA TRP A 176 -11.01 5.74 -5.42
C TRP A 176 -9.67 5.99 -6.11
N ALA A 177 -8.99 7.09 -5.81
CA ALA A 177 -7.72 7.41 -6.44
C ALA A 177 -6.52 6.91 -5.62
N VAL A 178 -5.56 6.33 -6.32
CA VAL A 178 -4.20 6.05 -5.84
C VAL A 178 -3.17 6.65 -6.78
N ARG A 179 -1.95 6.78 -6.31
CA ARG A 179 -0.78 7.12 -7.12
C ARG A 179 0.40 6.24 -6.75
N ASP A 180 1.34 6.10 -7.66
CA ASP A 180 2.58 5.37 -7.38
C ASP A 180 3.50 6.17 -6.46
N GLY A 181 4.19 5.46 -5.59
CA GLY A 181 5.23 5.97 -4.70
C GLY A 181 4.72 6.69 -3.44
N ASP A 182 5.69 7.01 -2.59
CA ASP A 182 5.51 7.81 -1.38
C ASP A 182 5.50 9.32 -1.71
N VAL A 183 4.51 10.03 -1.18
CA VAL A 183 4.44 11.50 -1.23
C VAL A 183 5.30 12.19 -0.16
N GLY A 184 5.79 11.42 0.82
CA GLY A 184 6.36 11.87 2.09
C GLY A 184 7.88 12.01 2.17
N LEU A 185 8.61 11.98 1.05
CA LEU A 185 10.00 12.43 1.01
C LEU A 185 10.17 13.36 -0.19
N ALA A 186 10.29 14.68 0.07
CA ALA A 186 11.15 15.49 -0.78
C ALA A 186 12.49 14.74 -0.84
N SER A 187 12.84 14.19 -2.01
CA SER A 187 14.02 13.35 -2.23
C SER A 187 15.13 13.75 -1.27
N VAL A 188 15.33 13.01 -0.18
CA VAL A 188 16.48 13.26 0.68
C VAL A 188 17.65 13.03 -0.26
N PRO A 189 18.48 14.05 -0.57
CA PRO A 189 19.64 13.81 -1.43
C PRO A 189 20.39 12.67 -0.79
N GLU A 190 20.63 11.58 -1.53
CA GLU A 190 21.49 10.51 -1.04
C GLU A 190 22.71 11.18 -0.40
N PRO A 191 23.06 10.86 0.86
CA PRO A 191 24.18 11.51 1.51
C PRO A 191 25.36 11.28 0.61
N ASN A 192 25.86 12.36 0.00
CA ASN A 192 26.89 12.29 -1.01
C ASN A 192 27.98 11.34 -0.49
N PRO A 193 28.27 10.20 -1.15
CA PRO A 193 29.17 9.18 -0.63
C PRO A 193 30.56 9.76 -0.31
N PHE A 194 30.93 10.89 -0.92
CA PHE A 194 32.14 11.64 -0.58
C PHE A 194 32.15 12.22 0.84
N ILE A 195 31.00 12.55 1.43
CA ILE A 195 30.87 13.01 2.82
C ILE A 195 31.15 11.86 3.80
N LEU A 196 30.62 10.66 3.52
CA LEU A 196 30.85 9.46 4.35
C LEU A 196 32.31 8.99 4.26
N ILE A 197 32.88 8.99 3.05
CA ILE A 197 34.30 8.69 2.84
C ILE A 197 35.18 9.75 3.52
N GLY A 198 34.82 11.03 3.41
CA GLY A 198 35.54 12.15 4.03
C GLY A 198 35.56 12.06 5.56
N ALA A 199 34.42 11.77 6.19
CA ALA A 199 34.33 11.57 7.64
C ALA A 199 35.16 10.36 8.11
N GLY A 200 35.14 9.26 7.37
CA GLY A 200 35.96 8.08 7.66
C GLY A 200 37.47 8.34 7.60
N LEU A 201 37.94 9.12 6.61
CA LEU A 201 39.35 9.47 6.47
C LEU A 201 39.84 10.42 7.58
N ILE A 202 39.00 11.37 8.02
CA ILE A 202 39.32 12.27 9.13
C ILE A 202 39.42 11.50 10.45
N ALA A 203 38.48 10.61 10.73
CA ALA A 203 38.53 9.75 11.92
C ALA A 203 39.80 8.86 11.94
N ALA A 204 40.17 8.29 10.78
CA ALA A 204 41.39 7.49 10.66
C ALA A 204 42.67 8.32 10.90
N MET A 205 42.72 9.56 10.41
CA MET A 205 43.84 10.48 10.63
C MET A 205 43.99 10.90 12.09
N ILE A 206 42.88 11.20 12.78
CA ILE A 206 42.86 11.54 14.20
C ILE A 206 43.32 10.35 15.05
N TRP A 207 42.84 9.14 14.73
CA TRP A 207 43.23 7.92 15.44
C TRP A 207 44.72 7.58 15.27
N ARG A 208 45.29 7.84 14.09
CA ARG A 208 46.72 7.61 13.82
C ARG A 208 47.63 8.57 14.59
N ARG A 209 47.17 9.81 14.80
CA ARG A 209 47.89 10.82 15.60
C ARG A 209 47.87 10.51 17.11
N GLY A 210 46.79 9.92 17.62
CA GLY A 210 46.69 9.50 19.03
C GLY A 210 47.55 8.29 19.43
N ARG A 211 48.13 7.56 18.46
CA ARG A 211 48.99 6.38 18.72
C ARG A 211 50.50 6.67 18.64
N THR A 212 50.88 7.90 18.32
CA THR A 212 52.28 8.33 18.19
C THR A 212 52.72 9.30 19.29
N ALA A 213 51.92 9.43 20.35
CA ALA A 213 52.24 10.13 21.58
C ALA A 213 52.42 9.14 22.73
#